data_AF-A0A3B8J8W7-F1
#
_entry.id   AF-A0A3B8J8W7-F1
#
_cell.length_a   1.000
_cell.length_b   1.000
_cell.length_c   1.000
_cell.angle_alpha   90.00
_cell.angle_beta   90.00
_cell.angle_gamma   90.00
#
_symmetry.space_group_name_H-M   'P 1'
#
loop_
_entity.id
_entity.type
_entity.pdbx_description
1 polymer ?
#
loop_
_entity_poly.entity_id
_entity_poly.type
_entity_poly.pdbx_seq_one_letter_code
_entity_poly.pdbx_strand_id
1 'polypeptide(L)'
;QYERAQILKKPPHILITTPESLFLMLTSIKAREILENVHYMIIDEIHTLLGTKRGVHLAVSMERVEELAQRKIIRIGLSATVNPLDAAARYLGGLYRTGNDFSERPVEIIAPDIERGKELKIHVPVEDYRVLEQGSVWPDIYTSLVKLIREHRSTLVFENDRATAERVAANVNAIADEELCLPITAAFQGTEGWRPRNGSRPVS
;
A
#
# COMPACT_ATOMS: atom_id res chain seq x y z
N GLN A 1 14.71 14.63 8.79
CA GLN A 1 15.19 14.59 10.19
C GLN A 1 14.40 15.52 11.13
N TYR A 2 13.89 16.67 10.67
CA TYR A 2 13.09 17.60 11.47
C TYR A 2 11.75 17.02 12.00
N GLU A 3 11.01 16.28 11.17
CA GLU A 3 9.73 15.66 11.56
C GLU A 3 9.86 14.62 12.68
N ARG A 4 10.92 13.79 12.66
CA ARG A 4 11.19 12.80 13.71
C ARG A 4 11.44 13.46 15.07
N ALA A 5 12.06 14.64 15.10
CA ALA A 5 12.30 15.38 16.33
C ALA A 5 11.02 16.05 16.87
N GLN A 6 10.07 16.40 16.00
CA GLN A 6 8.77 16.97 16.38
C GLN A 6 7.85 15.90 17.01
N ILE A 7 7.86 14.68 16.46
CA ILE A 7 7.12 13.53 17.04
C ILE A 7 7.54 13.27 18.49
N LEU A 8 8.82 13.44 18.82
CA LEU A 8 9.33 13.29 20.19
C LEU A 8 8.95 14.45 21.13
N LYS A 9 8.70 15.66 20.60
CA LYS A 9 8.35 16.83 21.42
C LYS A 9 6.85 16.91 21.72
N LYS A 10 6.01 16.46 20.78
CA LYS A 10 4.57 16.38 20.92
C LYS A 10 4.10 15.07 20.29
N PRO A 11 4.01 13.98 21.06
CA PRO A 11 3.61 12.69 20.51
C PRO A 11 2.23 12.82 19.86
N PRO A 12 2.07 12.36 18.60
CA PRO A 12 0.78 12.41 17.93
C PRO A 12 -0.16 11.35 18.54
N HIS A 13 -1.47 11.61 18.49
CA HIS A 13 -2.47 10.61 18.86
C HIS A 13 -2.49 9.40 17.91
N ILE A 14 -2.07 9.59 16.65
CA ILE A 14 -1.96 8.55 15.63
C ILE A 14 -0.55 8.59 15.05
N LEU A 15 0.16 7.47 15.12
CA LEU A 15 1.49 7.30 14.56
C LEU A 15 1.43 6.36 13.36
N ILE A 16 1.72 6.88 12.16
CA ILE A 16 1.90 6.07 10.95
C ILE A 16 3.40 5.77 10.82
N THR A 17 3.76 4.50 10.71
CA THR A 17 5.16 4.07 10.68
C THR A 17 5.33 2.78 9.89
N THR A 18 6.57 2.42 9.56
CA THR A 18 6.92 1.13 8.96
C THR A 18 7.44 0.17 10.03
N PRO A 19 7.42 -1.17 9.79
CA PRO A 19 8.00 -2.14 10.73
C PRO A 19 9.44 -1.82 11.13
N GLU A 20 10.26 -1.40 10.18
CA GLU A 20 11.67 -1.05 10.41
C GLU A 20 11.79 0.20 11.30
N SER A 21 10.96 1.21 11.03
CA SER A 21 10.96 2.45 11.83
C SER A 21 10.45 2.21 13.25
N LEU A 22 9.42 1.37 13.43
CA LEU A 22 8.94 0.94 14.74
C LEU A 22 10.04 0.26 15.56
N PHE A 23 10.80 -0.64 14.94
CA PHE A 23 11.92 -1.31 15.61
C PHE A 23 12.99 -0.32 16.09
N LEU A 24 13.34 0.67 15.26
CA LEU A 24 14.25 1.74 15.68
C LEU A 24 13.69 2.54 16.86
N MET A 25 12.38 2.85 16.87
CA MET A 25 11.73 3.51 18.00
C MET A 25 11.82 2.68 19.29
N LEU A 26 11.60 1.36 19.20
CA LEU A 26 11.76 0.44 20.33
C LEU A 26 13.20 0.36 20.88
N THR A 27 14.22 0.89 20.17
CA THR A 27 15.59 0.99 20.68
C THR A 27 15.94 2.35 21.27
N SER A 28 15.11 3.37 21.07
CA SER A 28 15.37 4.73 21.54
C SER A 28 14.57 5.05 22.80
N ILE A 29 15.25 5.51 23.86
CA ILE A 29 14.64 5.84 25.16
C ILE A 29 13.47 6.82 25.00
N LYS A 30 13.67 7.94 24.31
CA LYS A 30 12.62 8.95 24.11
C LYS A 30 11.46 8.47 23.24
N ALA A 31 11.72 7.60 22.27
CA ALA A 31 10.66 7.08 21.41
C ALA A 31 9.82 6.00 22.12
N ARG A 32 10.38 5.33 23.12
CA ARG A 32 9.64 4.37 23.97
C ARG A 32 8.55 5.05 24.79
N GLU A 33 8.79 6.27 25.30
CA GLU A 33 7.78 7.06 26.03
C GLU A 33 6.48 7.26 25.22
N ILE A 34 6.61 7.36 23.88
CA ILE A 34 5.45 7.44 22.97
C ILE A 34 4.71 6.10 22.92
N LEU A 35 5.45 5.00 22.83
CA LEU A 35 4.91 3.66 22.67
C LEU A 35 4.29 3.11 23.96
N GLU A 36 4.71 3.60 25.13
CA GLU A 36 4.14 3.25 26.45
C GLU A 36 2.64 3.57 26.55
N ASN A 37 2.11 4.51 25.75
CA ASN A 37 0.72 4.92 25.75
C ASN A 37 -0.09 4.35 24.57
N VAL A 38 0.45 3.36 23.86
CA VAL A 38 -0.26 2.70 22.76
C VAL A 38 -1.39 1.83 23.31
N HIS A 39 -2.56 1.95 22.67
CA HIS A 39 -3.74 1.12 22.94
C HIS A 39 -4.12 0.27 21.73
N TYR A 40 -3.87 0.76 20.52
CA TYR A 40 -4.26 0.13 19.27
C TYR A 40 -3.07 0.05 18.33
N MET A 41 -2.95 -1.07 17.63
CA MET A 41 -1.98 -1.28 16.56
C MET A 41 -2.70 -1.78 15.32
N ILE A 42 -2.63 -1.01 14.24
CA ILE A 42 -3.24 -1.37 12.96
C ILE A 42 -2.12 -1.82 12.02
N ILE A 43 -2.25 -3.02 11.49
CA ILE A 43 -1.34 -3.59 10.50
C ILE A 43 -2.08 -3.62 9.18
N ASP A 44 -1.80 -2.64 8.35
CA ASP A 44 -2.34 -2.60 7.01
C ASP A 44 -1.60 -3.57 6.08
N GLU A 45 -2.33 -4.12 5.12
CA GLU A 45 -1.88 -5.14 4.17
C GLU A 45 -1.08 -6.29 4.81
N ILE A 46 -1.63 -6.87 5.88
CA ILE A 46 -0.98 -7.92 6.67
C ILE A 46 -0.54 -9.13 5.83
N HIS A 47 -1.24 -9.40 4.72
CA HIS A 47 -0.90 -10.47 3.77
C HIS A 47 0.53 -10.35 3.20
N THR A 48 1.07 -9.13 3.09
CA THR A 48 2.43 -8.89 2.59
C THR A 48 3.52 -9.30 3.58
N LEU A 49 3.16 -9.51 4.86
CA LEU A 49 4.08 -9.83 5.93
C LEU A 49 4.16 -11.34 6.19
N LEU A 50 3.10 -12.08 5.87
CA LEU A 50 3.00 -13.52 6.14
C LEU A 50 4.10 -14.29 5.40
N GLY A 51 4.81 -15.16 6.13
CA GLY A 51 5.91 -15.97 5.58
C GLY A 51 7.19 -15.19 5.23
N THR A 52 7.28 -13.90 5.57
CA THR A 52 8.46 -13.07 5.26
C THR A 52 9.32 -12.81 6.49
N LYS A 53 10.62 -12.52 6.28
CA LYS A 53 11.53 -12.07 7.34
C LYS A 53 11.06 -10.77 8.00
N ARG A 54 10.46 -9.86 7.20
CA ARG A 54 9.87 -8.60 7.69
C ARG A 54 8.70 -8.89 8.63
N GLY A 55 7.87 -9.87 8.31
CA GLY A 55 6.78 -10.32 9.16
C GLY A 55 7.26 -10.88 10.49
N VAL A 56 8.28 -11.75 10.48
CA VAL A 56 8.89 -12.28 11.72
C VAL A 56 9.42 -11.14 12.60
N HIS A 57 10.11 -10.19 11.98
CA HIS A 57 10.63 -9.02 12.69
C HIS A 57 9.51 -8.18 13.32
N LEU A 58 8.44 -7.89 12.56
CA LEU A 58 7.29 -7.16 13.09
C LEU A 58 6.62 -7.92 14.24
N ALA A 59 6.46 -9.24 14.14
CA ALA A 59 5.83 -10.05 15.19
C ALA A 59 6.53 -9.87 16.55
N VAL A 60 7.86 -9.88 16.57
CA VAL A 60 8.65 -9.61 17.78
C VAL A 60 8.48 -8.16 18.23
N SER A 61 8.49 -7.20 17.29
CA SER A 61 8.23 -5.79 17.62
C SER A 61 6.86 -5.56 18.26
N MET A 62 5.81 -6.26 17.82
CA MET A 62 4.47 -6.15 18.42
C MET A 62 4.45 -6.58 19.88
N GLU A 63 5.06 -7.73 20.20
CA GLU A 63 5.16 -8.20 21.59
C GLU A 63 5.96 -7.24 22.45
N ARG A 64 7.04 -6.65 21.92
CA ARG A 64 7.83 -5.63 22.63
C ARG A 64 7.06 -4.33 22.89
N VAL A 65 6.17 -3.94 21.98
CA VAL A 65 5.27 -2.78 22.21
C VAL A 65 4.26 -3.11 23.31
N GLU A 66 3.66 -4.30 23.28
CA GLU A 66 2.71 -4.73 24.31
C GLU A 66 3.37 -4.81 25.71
N GLU A 67 4.58 -5.37 25.78
CA GLU A 67 5.38 -5.41 27.01
C GLU A 67 5.70 -4.01 27.52
N LEU A 68 6.14 -3.11 26.64
CA LEU A 68 6.47 -1.73 27.00
C LEU A 68 5.23 -0.95 27.46
N ALA A 69 4.08 -1.14 26.81
CA ALA A 69 2.83 -0.50 27.18
C ALA A 69 2.23 -1.05 28.48
N GLN A 70 2.76 -2.18 29.00
CA GLN A 70 2.30 -2.87 30.20
C GLN A 70 0.79 -3.13 30.21
N ARG A 71 0.19 -3.32 29.03
CA ARG A 71 -1.23 -3.57 28.84
C ARG A 71 -1.47 -4.39 27.58
N LYS A 72 -2.61 -5.05 27.52
CA LYS A 72 -3.06 -5.70 26.28
C LYS A 72 -3.41 -4.64 25.25
N ILE A 73 -2.70 -4.63 24.13
CA ILE A 73 -3.01 -3.75 22.99
C ILE A 73 -4.01 -4.43 22.06
N ILE A 74 -4.91 -3.66 21.46
CA ILE A 74 -5.84 -4.16 20.45
C ILE A 74 -5.12 -4.15 19.11
N ARG A 75 -4.95 -5.34 18.51
CA ARG A 75 -4.30 -5.52 17.21
C ARG A 75 -5.36 -5.70 16.14
N ILE A 76 -5.30 -4.88 15.09
CA ILE A 76 -6.25 -4.89 13.97
C ILE A 76 -5.45 -5.13 12.69
N GLY A 77 -5.71 -6.25 12.02
CA GLY A 77 -5.10 -6.56 10.72
C GLY A 77 -6.07 -6.23 9.59
N LEU A 78 -5.57 -5.56 8.56
CA LEU A 78 -6.33 -5.24 7.35
C LEU A 78 -5.70 -5.95 6.16
N SER A 79 -6.53 -6.52 5.27
CA SER A 79 -6.10 -6.99 3.97
C SER A 79 -7.30 -7.19 3.05
N ALA A 80 -7.13 -6.87 1.77
CA ALA A 80 -8.11 -7.18 0.74
C ALA A 80 -7.98 -8.58 0.14
N THR A 81 -6.85 -9.27 0.32
CA THR A 81 -6.50 -10.49 -0.43
C THR A 81 -5.75 -11.52 0.42
N VAL A 82 -6.27 -11.82 1.62
CA VAL A 82 -5.61 -12.76 2.52
C VAL A 82 -6.18 -14.17 2.41
N ASN A 83 -5.30 -15.15 2.18
CA ASN A 83 -5.63 -16.56 2.21
C ASN A 83 -4.38 -17.35 2.66
N PRO A 84 -4.44 -18.20 3.70
CA PRO A 84 -5.61 -18.51 4.51
C PRO A 84 -5.79 -17.57 5.72
N LEU A 85 -7.04 -17.27 6.07
CA LEU A 85 -7.41 -16.28 7.10
C LEU A 85 -6.93 -16.68 8.51
N ASP A 86 -6.92 -17.97 8.81
CA ASP A 86 -6.45 -18.52 10.09
C ASP A 86 -4.95 -18.25 10.30
N ALA A 87 -4.13 -18.36 9.25
CA ALA A 87 -2.72 -18.06 9.34
C ALA A 87 -2.46 -16.57 9.63
N ALA A 88 -3.25 -15.68 9.02
CA ALA A 88 -3.18 -14.25 9.29
C ALA A 88 -3.63 -13.91 10.72
N ALA A 89 -4.71 -14.54 11.19
CA ALA A 89 -5.22 -14.39 12.55
C ALA A 89 -4.19 -14.84 13.59
N ARG A 90 -3.60 -16.03 13.42
CA ARG A 90 -2.51 -16.53 14.28
C ARG A 90 -1.30 -15.60 14.29
N TYR A 91 -0.92 -15.07 13.14
CA TYR A 91 0.19 -14.13 13.04
C TYR A 91 -0.11 -12.80 13.76
N LEU A 92 -1.30 -12.23 13.56
CA LEU A 92 -1.74 -10.98 14.19
C LEU A 92 -1.82 -11.10 15.71
N GLY A 93 -2.52 -12.14 16.18
CA GLY A 93 -2.73 -12.39 17.62
C GLY A 93 -1.46 -12.82 18.33
N GLY A 94 -0.63 -13.63 17.68
CA GLY A 94 0.53 -14.25 18.31
C GLY A 94 0.12 -15.15 19.48
N LEU A 95 1.04 -15.35 20.41
CA LEU A 95 0.85 -16.23 21.56
C LEU A 95 0.89 -15.44 22.86
N TYR A 96 0.05 -15.82 23.82
CA TYR A 96 0.14 -15.35 25.19
C TYR A 96 0.52 -16.50 26.12
N ARG A 97 1.20 -16.17 27.23
CA ARG A 97 1.62 -17.15 28.21
C ARG A 97 0.45 -17.55 29.10
N THR A 98 0.22 -18.86 29.22
CA THR A 98 -0.77 -19.47 30.10
C THR A 98 -0.05 -20.44 31.04
N GLY A 99 0.30 -19.97 32.24
CA GLY A 99 1.12 -20.75 33.18
C GLY A 99 2.53 -20.99 32.66
N ASN A 100 2.87 -22.25 32.39
CA ASN A 100 4.15 -22.66 31.80
C ASN A 100 4.10 -22.93 30.30
N ASP A 101 2.92 -22.75 29.67
CA ASP A 101 2.71 -23.00 28.24
C ASP A 101 2.34 -21.70 27.50
N PHE A 102 2.25 -21.79 26.18
CA PHE A 102 1.79 -20.72 25.30
C PHE A 102 0.48 -21.10 24.61
N SER A 103 -0.44 -20.15 24.52
CA SER A 103 -1.72 -20.33 23.86
C SER A 103 -1.95 -19.23 22.83
N GLU A 104 -2.62 -19.54 21.73
CA GLU A 104 -2.95 -18.55 20.69
C GLU A 104 -3.89 -17.48 21.23
N ARG A 105 -3.58 -16.20 21.01
CA ARG A 105 -4.51 -15.12 21.35
C ARG A 105 -5.74 -15.21 20.45
N PRO A 106 -6.96 -15.08 21.00
CA PRO A 106 -8.17 -15.09 20.19
C PRO A 106 -8.17 -13.90 19.23
N VAL A 107 -8.50 -14.16 17.97
CA VAL A 107 -8.66 -13.13 16.94
C VAL A 107 -9.99 -13.37 16.23
N GLU A 108 -10.83 -12.34 16.24
CA GLU A 108 -12.08 -12.34 15.50
C GLU A 108 -11.80 -12.05 14.02
N ILE A 109 -12.24 -12.94 13.13
CA ILE A 109 -12.07 -12.79 11.69
C ILE A 109 -13.35 -12.20 11.11
N ILE A 110 -13.26 -10.96 10.62
CA ILE A 110 -14.36 -10.27 9.95
C ILE A 110 -14.07 -10.26 8.44
N ALA A 111 -14.58 -11.27 7.74
CA ALA A 111 -14.39 -11.46 6.30
C ALA A 111 -15.75 -11.68 5.60
N PRO A 112 -16.57 -10.63 5.44
CA PRO A 112 -17.80 -10.74 4.66
C PRO A 112 -17.49 -11.00 3.19
N ASP A 113 -18.40 -11.65 2.47
CA ASP A 113 -18.31 -11.76 1.02
C ASP A 113 -18.42 -10.37 0.40
N ILE A 114 -17.36 -9.96 -0.31
CA ILE A 114 -17.33 -8.69 -1.04
C ILE A 114 -17.32 -9.03 -2.53
N GLU A 115 -18.47 -8.91 -3.17
CA GLU A 115 -18.54 -8.92 -4.63
C GLU A 115 -17.93 -7.62 -5.17
N ARG A 116 -16.65 -7.66 -5.51
CA ARG A 116 -16.03 -6.60 -6.31
C ARG A 116 -16.31 -6.89 -7.77
N GLY A 117 -17.21 -6.13 -8.38
CA GLY A 117 -17.38 -6.10 -9.84
C GLY A 117 -16.10 -5.64 -10.51
N LYS A 118 -15.23 -6.58 -10.89
CA LYS A 118 -14.02 -6.32 -11.68
C LYS A 118 -14.32 -6.68 -13.12
N GLU A 119 -14.31 -5.68 -13.99
CA GLU A 119 -14.31 -5.91 -15.45
C GLU A 119 -12.86 -6.07 -15.91
N LEU A 120 -12.46 -7.29 -16.26
CA LEU A 120 -11.14 -7.56 -16.82
C LEU A 120 -11.26 -7.68 -18.35
N LYS A 121 -10.55 -6.82 -19.08
CA LYS A 121 -10.45 -6.87 -20.53
C LYS A 121 -9.01 -7.09 -20.94
N ILE A 122 -8.79 -8.03 -21.87
CA ILE A 122 -7.49 -8.23 -22.51
C ILE A 122 -7.54 -7.49 -23.84
N HIS A 123 -6.72 -6.45 -23.96
CA HIS A 123 -6.59 -5.67 -25.19
C HIS A 123 -5.34 -6.11 -25.94
N VAL A 124 -5.53 -6.55 -27.18
CA VAL A 124 -4.44 -6.91 -28.10
C VAL A 124 -4.42 -5.87 -29.21
N PRO A 125 -3.36 -5.05 -29.32
CA PRO A 125 -3.34 -3.89 -30.20
C PRO A 125 -3.05 -4.25 -31.67
N VAL A 126 -2.59 -5.47 -31.94
CA VAL A 126 -2.25 -5.97 -33.27
C VAL A 126 -2.85 -7.35 -33.50
N GLU A 127 -3.20 -7.68 -34.75
CA GLU A 127 -3.77 -8.99 -35.08
C GLU A 127 -2.75 -10.12 -35.03
N ASP A 128 -1.49 -9.86 -35.43
CA ASP A 128 -0.41 -10.84 -35.45
C ASP A 128 0.94 -10.22 -35.05
N TYR A 129 1.50 -10.66 -33.93
CA TYR A 129 2.81 -10.18 -33.42
C TYR A 129 4.01 -10.54 -34.31
N ARG A 130 3.83 -11.41 -35.31
CA ARG A 130 4.88 -11.76 -36.28
C ARG A 130 4.97 -10.73 -37.41
N VAL A 131 3.92 -9.94 -37.61
CA VAL A 131 3.82 -8.96 -38.70
C VAL A 131 3.57 -7.59 -38.08
N LEU A 132 4.66 -6.88 -37.81
CA LEU A 132 4.62 -5.56 -37.18
C LEU A 132 5.00 -4.49 -38.21
N GLU A 133 4.09 -3.57 -38.50
CA GLU A 133 4.30 -2.52 -39.51
C GLU A 133 5.52 -1.66 -39.20
N GLN A 134 5.75 -1.36 -37.92
CA GLN A 134 6.86 -0.52 -37.45
C GLN A 134 7.99 -1.36 -36.80
N GLY A 135 8.01 -2.67 -37.02
CA GLY A 135 8.96 -3.60 -36.40
C GLY A 135 8.83 -3.72 -34.87
N SER A 136 7.81 -3.11 -34.29
CA SER A 136 7.55 -3.04 -32.86
C SER A 136 6.06 -2.86 -32.61
N VAL A 137 5.54 -3.47 -31.54
CA VAL A 137 4.13 -3.34 -31.11
C VAL A 137 3.89 -2.10 -30.23
N TRP A 138 4.97 -1.47 -29.76
CA TRP A 138 4.90 -0.34 -28.84
C TRP A 138 4.09 0.86 -29.37
N PRO A 139 4.24 1.29 -30.65
CA PRO A 139 3.43 2.37 -31.21
C PRO A 139 1.92 2.12 -31.09
N ASP A 140 1.47 0.90 -31.36
CA ASP A 140 0.06 0.50 -31.27
C ASP A 140 -0.42 0.43 -29.81
N ILE A 141 0.44 -0.02 -28.89
CA ILE A 141 0.18 0.01 -27.45
C ILE A 141 -0.02 1.46 -26.99
N TYR A 142 0.89 2.38 -27.34
CA TYR A 142 0.79 3.77 -26.90
C TYR A 142 -0.48 4.45 -27.45
N THR A 143 -0.82 4.18 -28.71
CA THR A 143 -2.07 4.68 -29.32
C THR A 143 -3.30 4.16 -28.58
N SER A 144 -3.30 2.87 -28.24
CA SER A 144 -4.37 2.24 -27.46
C SER A 144 -4.48 2.85 -26.05
N LEU A 145 -3.34 3.11 -25.39
CA LEU A 145 -3.30 3.77 -24.08
C LEU A 145 -3.86 5.18 -24.14
N VAL A 146 -3.51 6.00 -25.14
CA VAL A 146 -4.06 7.36 -25.30
C VAL A 146 -5.58 7.32 -25.40
N LYS A 147 -6.13 6.37 -26.19
CA LYS A 147 -7.58 6.18 -26.30
C LYS A 147 -8.21 5.82 -24.95
N LEU A 148 -7.68 4.80 -24.27
CA LEU A 148 -8.18 4.35 -22.97
C LEU A 148 -8.08 5.46 -21.91
N ILE A 149 -7.02 6.25 -21.91
CA ILE A 149 -6.85 7.38 -20.99
C ILE A 149 -7.92 8.44 -21.24
N ARG A 150 -8.19 8.79 -22.51
CA ARG A 150 -9.22 9.78 -22.86
C ARG A 150 -10.65 9.33 -22.55
N GLU A 151 -10.91 8.03 -22.60
CA GLU A 151 -12.22 7.44 -22.28
C GLU A 151 -12.52 7.43 -20.77
N HIS A 152 -11.51 7.58 -19.91
CA HIS A 152 -11.65 7.45 -18.46
C HIS A 152 -11.23 8.72 -17.71
N ARG A 153 -11.86 8.97 -16.55
CA ARG A 153 -11.54 10.15 -15.73
C ARG A 153 -10.13 10.10 -15.13
N SER A 154 -9.66 8.90 -14.78
CA SER A 154 -8.37 8.68 -14.14
C SER A 154 -7.90 7.28 -14.47
N THR A 155 -6.64 7.15 -14.89
CA THR A 155 -6.06 5.90 -15.38
C THR A 155 -4.71 5.68 -14.71
N LEU A 156 -4.53 4.50 -14.11
CA LEU A 156 -3.26 4.09 -13.52
C LEU A 156 -2.61 3.02 -14.40
N VAL A 157 -1.45 3.32 -14.95
CA VAL A 157 -0.67 2.40 -15.80
C VAL A 157 0.44 1.79 -14.96
N PHE A 158 0.45 0.46 -14.85
CA PHE A 158 1.48 -0.27 -14.11
C PHE A 158 2.55 -0.79 -15.07
N GLU A 159 3.80 -0.48 -14.77
CA GLU A 159 4.98 -0.96 -15.50
C GLU A 159 5.94 -1.66 -14.55
N ASN A 160 6.73 -2.60 -15.08
CA ASN A 160 7.63 -3.42 -14.25
C ASN A 160 8.86 -2.65 -13.76
N ASP A 161 9.30 -1.63 -14.49
CA ASP A 161 10.50 -0.86 -14.19
C ASP A 161 10.34 0.62 -14.51
N ARG A 162 11.17 1.44 -13.85
CA ARG A 162 11.11 2.90 -13.96
C ARG A 162 11.43 3.38 -15.38
N ALA A 163 12.38 2.78 -16.08
CA ALA A 163 12.77 3.24 -17.41
C ALA A 163 11.64 3.04 -18.41
N THR A 164 10.91 1.92 -18.31
CA THR A 164 9.72 1.65 -19.12
C THR A 164 8.58 2.61 -18.77
N ALA A 165 8.32 2.87 -17.49
CA ALA A 165 7.30 3.85 -17.10
C ALA A 165 7.56 5.26 -17.65
N GLU A 166 8.81 5.73 -17.55
CA GLU A 166 9.22 7.04 -18.09
C GLU A 166 9.05 7.09 -19.62
N ARG A 167 9.44 6.01 -20.32
CA ARG A 167 9.26 5.87 -21.77
C ARG A 167 7.79 5.84 -22.17
N VAL A 168 6.94 5.11 -21.45
CA VAL A 168 5.49 5.05 -21.70
C VAL A 168 4.88 6.44 -21.55
N ALA A 169 5.17 7.14 -20.45
CA ALA A 169 4.66 8.50 -20.22
C ALA A 169 5.07 9.46 -21.34
N ALA A 170 6.35 9.45 -21.73
CA ALA A 170 6.85 10.31 -22.79
C ALA A 170 6.18 10.04 -24.15
N ASN A 171 6.04 8.77 -24.55
CA ASN A 171 5.43 8.41 -25.84
C ASN A 171 3.92 8.65 -25.87
N VAL A 172 3.22 8.38 -24.76
CA VAL A 172 1.79 8.67 -24.63
C VAL A 172 1.54 10.18 -24.78
N ASN A 173 2.33 11.03 -24.12
CA ASN A 173 2.18 12.48 -24.23
C ASN A 173 2.54 12.99 -25.64
N ALA A 174 3.59 12.43 -26.25
CA ALA A 174 3.99 12.79 -27.61
C ALA A 174 2.90 12.44 -28.64
N ILE A 175 2.24 11.29 -28.51
CA ILE A 175 1.14 10.88 -29.40
C ILE A 175 -0.13 11.69 -29.12
N ALA A 176 -0.38 12.03 -27.85
CA ALA A 176 -1.55 12.80 -27.45
C ALA A 176 -1.45 14.29 -27.82
N ASP A 177 -0.24 14.80 -28.03
CA ASP A 177 0.10 16.23 -28.17
C ASP A 177 -0.33 17.07 -26.96
N GLU A 178 -0.38 16.44 -25.79
CA GLU A 178 -0.72 17.07 -24.51
C GLU A 178 -0.19 16.21 -23.34
N GLU A 179 -0.14 16.77 -22.13
CA GLU A 179 0.25 16.03 -20.93
C GLU A 179 -0.92 15.18 -20.40
N LEU A 180 -1.04 13.94 -20.87
CA LEU A 180 -2.02 12.96 -20.39
C LEU A 180 -1.48 12.04 -19.30
N CYS A 181 -0.19 11.76 -19.32
CA CYS A 181 0.46 10.79 -18.46
C CYS A 181 1.66 11.44 -17.74
N LEU A 182 1.58 11.54 -16.42
CA LEU A 182 2.69 12.08 -15.62
C LEU A 182 3.78 11.01 -15.46
N PRO A 183 5.06 11.35 -15.72
CA PRO A 183 6.16 10.43 -15.42
C PRO A 183 6.24 10.17 -13.92
N ILE A 184 6.83 9.02 -13.53
CA ILE A 184 7.04 8.65 -12.12
C ILE A 184 7.68 9.79 -11.34
N THR A 185 8.69 10.43 -11.93
CA THR A 185 9.43 11.52 -11.29
C THR A 185 8.54 12.74 -10.94
N ALA A 186 7.48 13.01 -11.72
CA ALA A 186 6.52 14.08 -11.46
C ALA A 186 5.34 13.65 -10.58
N ALA A 187 4.89 12.39 -10.70
CA ALA A 187 3.78 11.85 -9.93
C ALA A 187 4.03 11.88 -8.41
N PHE A 188 5.28 11.70 -7.97
CA PHE A 188 5.66 11.76 -6.55
C PHE A 188 5.99 13.17 -6.04
N GLN A 189 6.15 14.16 -6.91
CA GLN A 189 6.33 15.57 -6.53
C GLN A 189 4.98 16.30 -6.38
N GLY A 190 3.92 15.81 -7.03
CA GLY A 190 2.59 16.43 -7.06
C GLY A 190 1.67 16.18 -5.85
N THR A 191 2.09 15.41 -4.85
CA THR A 191 1.23 15.09 -3.68
C THR A 191 1.03 16.26 -2.71
N GLU A 192 1.72 17.39 -2.88
CA GLU A 192 1.47 18.63 -2.12
C GLU A 192 0.34 19.51 -2.73
N GLY A 193 -0.17 19.19 -3.92
CA GLY A 193 -1.02 20.12 -4.69
C GLY A 193 -2.27 19.54 -5.34
N TRP A 194 -2.64 18.28 -5.11
CA TRP A 194 -3.85 17.71 -5.72
C TRP A 194 -5.12 18.39 -5.17
N ARG A 195 -5.75 19.23 -5.99
CA ARG A 195 -7.13 19.69 -5.79
C ARG A 195 -8.04 18.98 -6.79
N PRO A 196 -9.15 18.37 -6.36
CA PRO A 196 -10.13 17.84 -7.31
C PRO A 196 -10.67 18.98 -8.17
N ARG A 197 -10.66 18.81 -9.50
CA ARG A 197 -11.44 19.67 -10.39
C ARG A 197 -12.91 19.44 -10.06
N ASN A 198 -13.54 20.42 -9.42
CA ASN A 198 -14.99 20.44 -9.19
C ASN A 198 -15.69 20.41 -10.55
N GLY A 199 -16.25 19.26 -10.92
CA GLY A 199 -17.21 19.14 -12.01
C GLY A 199 -18.59 19.51 -11.50
N SER A 200 -18.93 20.80 -11.54
CA SER A 200 -20.32 21.24 -11.47
C SER A 200 -20.96 21.09 -12.85
N ARG A 201 -21.89 20.13 -12.98
CA ARG A 201 -23.01 20.27 -13.92
C ARG A 201 -24.32 19.99 -13.18
N PRO A 202 -25.34 20.85 -13.38
CA PRO A 202 -26.60 20.73 -12.68
C PRO A 202 -27.37 19.52 -13.18
N VAL A 203 -28.00 18.81 -12.24
CA VAL A 203 -29.01 17.81 -12.53
C VAL A 203 -30.28 18.55 -12.97
N SER A 204 -30.74 18.26 -14.17
CA SER A 204 -32.12 18.48 -14.61
C SER A 204 -32.72 17.12 -14.97
#